data_AF-M6K9I6-F1
#
_entry.id   AF-M6K9I6-F1
#
_cell.length_a   1.000
_cell.length_b   1.000
_cell.length_c   1.000
_cell.angle_alpha   90.00
_cell.angle_beta   90.00
_cell.angle_gamma   90.00
#
_symmetry.space_group_name_H-M   'P 1'
#
loop_
_entity.id
_entity.type
_entity.pdbx_description
1 polymer ?
#
loop_
_entity_poly.entity_id
_entity_poly.type
_entity_poly.pdbx_seq_one_letter_code
_entity_poly.pdbx_strand_id
1 'polypeptide(L)'
;MSKTLGYMQEKKDKDGNRFFNLEINLPFSPKMEFFAADNAKKNSPEAKDSAPDYLVYYAKNQVGAIWKKTSRYGSKEYLSCEIIAPLSSQGKLNFSLFPDRETEGRFNVSYSEPTEKGKSLFDDISALFCGWEAKGVKQTIGRPGD
;
A
#
# COMPACT_ATOMS: atom_id res chain seq x y z
N MET A 1 3.89 -11.99 -17.48
CA MET A 1 2.56 -12.11 -16.86
C MET A 1 2.49 -11.09 -15.74
N SER A 2 1.77 -9.98 -15.92
CA SER A 2 1.63 -8.94 -14.90
C SER A 2 0.82 -9.53 -13.73
N LYS A 3 1.49 -9.93 -12.66
CA LYS A 3 0.85 -10.37 -11.41
C LYS A 3 0.28 -9.12 -10.72
N THR A 4 -0.82 -8.60 -11.25
CA THR A 4 -1.61 -7.59 -10.54
C THR A 4 -2.18 -8.26 -9.32
N LEU A 5 -1.76 -7.80 -8.14
CA LEU A 5 -2.16 -8.38 -6.87
C LEU A 5 -3.42 -7.74 -6.32
N GLY A 6 -3.87 -6.66 -6.94
CA GLY A 6 -5.00 -5.90 -6.48
C GLY A 6 -4.98 -4.51 -7.09
N TYR A 7 -5.71 -3.60 -6.47
CA TYR A 7 -5.95 -2.28 -7.02
C TYR A 7 -6.04 -1.24 -5.92
N MET A 8 -5.50 -0.06 -6.20
CA MET A 8 -5.74 1.12 -5.41
C MET A 8 -6.77 1.99 -6.12
N GLN A 9 -7.84 2.34 -5.42
CA GLN A 9 -8.92 3.14 -5.98
C GLN A 9 -9.12 4.39 -5.13
N GLU A 10 -9.22 5.54 -5.79
CA GLU A 10 -9.64 6.76 -5.10
C GLU A 10 -11.09 6.63 -4.60
N LYS A 11 -11.29 6.87 -3.32
CA LYS A 11 -12.58 6.95 -2.65
C LYS A 11 -12.68 8.30 -1.94
N LYS A 12 -13.92 8.70 -1.64
CA LYS A 12 -14.21 9.88 -0.84
C LYS A 12 -14.86 9.43 0.46
N ASP A 13 -14.43 10.02 1.56
CA ASP A 13 -15.08 9.81 2.85
C ASP A 13 -16.40 10.60 2.91
N LYS A 14 -17.24 10.31 3.91
CA LYS A 14 -18.47 11.08 4.17
C LYS A 14 -18.16 12.56 4.41
N ASP A 15 -16.96 12.86 4.91
CA ASP A 15 -16.45 14.23 5.10
C ASP A 15 -15.96 14.90 3.80
N GLY A 16 -16.04 14.23 2.65
CA GLY A 16 -15.57 14.75 1.36
C GLY A 16 -14.05 14.68 1.14
N ASN A 17 -13.30 14.20 2.15
CA ASN A 17 -11.86 13.97 2.04
C ASN A 17 -11.55 12.82 1.08
N ARG A 18 -10.61 13.05 0.17
CA ARG A 18 -10.14 12.03 -0.77
C ARG A 18 -9.16 11.11 -0.07
N PHE A 19 -9.40 9.81 -0.15
CA PHE A 19 -8.49 8.77 0.31
C PHE A 19 -8.41 7.68 -0.73
N PHE A 20 -7.34 6.92 -0.72
CA PHE A 20 -7.17 5.80 -1.64
C PHE A 20 -7.35 4.49 -0.88
N ASN A 21 -8.26 3.64 -1.36
CA ASN A 21 -8.40 2.29 -0.85
C ASN A 21 -7.47 1.37 -1.65
N LEU A 22 -6.38 0.94 -1.02
CA LEU A 22 -5.45 -0.03 -1.56
C LEU A 22 -5.92 -1.43 -1.16
N GLU A 23 -6.39 -2.19 -2.15
CA GLU A 23 -6.79 -3.57 -1.98
C GLU A 23 -5.69 -4.50 -2.50
N ILE A 24 -5.30 -5.49 -1.69
CA ILE A 24 -4.43 -6.58 -2.09
C ILE A 24 -5.20 -7.89 -1.93
N ASN A 25 -5.36 -8.59 -3.05
CA ASN A 25 -6.02 -9.87 -3.17
C ASN A 25 -5.00 -10.94 -3.59
N LEU A 26 -4.60 -11.76 -2.63
CA LEU A 26 -3.76 -12.92 -2.92
C LEU A 26 -4.62 -14.19 -3.03
N PRO A 27 -4.26 -15.10 -3.94
CA PRO A 27 -4.86 -16.43 -3.95
C PRO A 27 -4.58 -17.11 -2.61
N PHE A 28 -5.62 -17.64 -1.95
CA PHE A 28 -5.54 -18.34 -0.66
C PHE A 28 -5.22 -17.49 0.57
N SER A 29 -5.31 -16.15 0.49
CA SER A 29 -5.27 -15.27 1.68
C SER A 29 -6.51 -14.39 1.75
N PRO A 30 -6.91 -13.94 2.95
CA PRO A 30 -7.97 -12.95 3.09
C PRO A 30 -7.59 -11.66 2.34
N LYS A 31 -8.61 -11.03 1.75
CA LYS A 31 -8.46 -9.73 1.11
C LYS A 31 -7.97 -8.71 2.13
N MET A 32 -6.85 -8.07 1.82
CA MET A 32 -6.28 -7.02 2.66
C MET A 32 -6.66 -5.67 2.09
N GLU A 33 -7.23 -4.83 2.95
CA GLU A 33 -7.61 -3.46 2.60
C GLU A 33 -6.81 -2.49 3.44
N PHE A 34 -6.16 -1.57 2.74
CA PHE A 34 -5.32 -0.52 3.28
C PHE A 34 -5.90 0.84 2.85
N PHE A 35 -5.75 1.82 3.73
CA PHE A 35 -6.21 3.18 3.46
C PHE A 35 -5.00 4.09 3.30
N ALA A 36 -4.84 4.68 2.13
CA ALA A 36 -3.83 5.69 1.89
C ALA A 36 -4.46 7.08 1.96
N ALA A 37 -4.04 7.88 2.93
CA ALA A 37 -4.47 9.26 3.09
C ALA A 37 -3.32 10.21 2.73
N ASP A 38 -3.66 11.40 2.25
CA ASP A 38 -2.67 12.43 1.92
C ASP A 38 -1.88 12.85 3.17
N ASN A 39 -0.56 12.99 3.00
CA ASN A 39 0.30 13.46 4.07
C ASN A 39 0.32 15.00 4.09
N ALA A 40 -0.60 15.59 4.86
CA ALA A 40 -0.66 17.05 5.06
C ALA A 40 0.66 17.67 5.53
N LYS A 41 1.54 16.88 6.18
CA LYS A 41 2.85 17.32 6.66
C LYS A 41 3.91 17.46 5.57
N LYS A 42 3.68 16.99 4.33
CA LYS A 42 4.61 17.18 3.22
C LYS A 42 4.71 18.65 2.78
N ASN A 43 3.65 19.43 2.97
CA ASN A 43 3.63 20.86 2.66
C ASN A 43 4.13 21.75 3.82
N SER A 44 4.55 21.16 4.95
CA SER A 44 5.12 21.95 6.05
C SER A 44 6.54 22.40 5.71
N PRO A 45 6.97 23.62 6.10
CA PRO A 45 8.31 24.14 5.81
C PRO A 45 9.45 23.35 6.48
N GLU A 46 9.12 22.46 7.42
CA GLU A 46 10.04 21.52 8.08
C GLU A 46 10.08 20.13 7.43
N ALA A 47 9.34 19.91 6.35
CA ALA A 47 9.26 18.61 5.69
C ALA A 47 10.60 18.26 5.03
N LYS A 48 11.20 17.14 5.44
CA LYS A 48 12.34 16.55 4.73
C LYS A 48 11.91 16.21 3.30
N ASP A 49 12.79 16.46 2.32
CA ASP A 49 12.57 16.16 0.90
C ASP A 49 12.16 14.67 0.65
N SER A 50 12.50 13.77 1.58
CA SER A 50 12.09 12.36 1.56
C SER A 50 10.72 12.05 2.18
N ALA A 51 9.92 13.05 2.56
CA ALA A 51 8.61 12.83 3.14
C ALA A 51 7.67 12.12 2.14
N PRO A 52 6.90 11.12 2.60
CA PRO A 52 5.96 10.43 1.74
C PRO A 52 4.80 11.34 1.32
N ASP A 53 4.28 11.11 0.13
CA ASP A 53 3.10 11.79 -0.42
C ASP A 53 1.83 11.32 0.29
N TYR A 54 1.71 10.02 0.53
CA TYR A 54 0.57 9.42 1.22
C TYR A 54 1.03 8.54 2.37
N LEU A 55 0.21 8.45 3.42
CA LEU A 55 0.40 7.56 4.55
C LEU A 55 -0.56 6.39 4.44
N VAL A 56 -0.05 5.17 4.58
CA VAL A 56 -0.84 3.94 4.47
C VAL A 56 -1.21 3.47 5.87
N TYR A 57 -2.50 3.22 6.07
CA TYR A 57 -3.11 2.80 7.31
C TYR A 57 -3.80 1.45 7.16
N TYR A 58 -3.73 0.64 8.21
CA TYR A 58 -4.44 -0.62 8.35
C TYR A 58 -5.07 -0.66 9.74
N ALA A 59 -6.38 -0.87 9.81
CA ALA A 59 -7.13 -0.93 11.07
C ALA A 59 -6.75 0.19 12.08
N LYS A 60 -6.67 1.44 11.61
CA LYS A 60 -6.25 2.67 12.34
C LYS A 60 -4.75 2.82 12.64
N ASN A 61 -3.92 1.82 12.35
CA ASN A 61 -2.48 1.90 12.55
C ASN A 61 -1.79 2.35 11.26
N GLN A 62 -0.84 3.28 11.36
CA GLN A 62 0.02 3.61 10.23
C GLN A 62 0.97 2.43 9.99
N VAL A 63 0.80 1.77 8.85
CA VAL A 63 1.56 0.58 8.49
C VAL A 63 2.51 0.81 7.33
N GLY A 64 2.43 1.96 6.66
CA GLY A 64 3.24 2.22 5.50
C GLY A 64 3.12 3.65 5.00
N ALA A 65 3.67 3.84 3.81
CA ALA A 65 3.71 5.13 3.14
C ALA A 65 3.80 4.95 1.63
N ILE A 66 3.41 5.98 0.87
CA ILE A 66 3.47 5.99 -0.59
C ILE A 66 4.23 7.23 -1.03
N TRP A 67 5.15 7.04 -1.96
CA TRP A 67 5.89 8.10 -2.62
C TRP A 67 5.52 8.14 -4.09
N LYS A 68 5.23 9.32 -4.61
CA LYS A 68 5.06 9.52 -6.05
C LYS A 68 6.44 9.51 -6.70
N LYS A 69 6.70 8.53 -7.57
CA LYS A 69 7.97 8.40 -8.29
C LYS A 69 7.73 8.48 -9.78
N THR A 70 8.67 9.08 -10.49
CA THR A 70 8.67 9.10 -11.95
C THR A 70 9.76 8.16 -12.43
N SER A 71 9.42 7.23 -13.32
CA SER A 71 10.40 6.30 -13.87
C SER A 71 11.42 7.03 -14.74
N ARG A 72 12.71 6.84 -14.46
CA ARG A 72 13.84 7.42 -15.22
C ARG A 72 13.85 7.02 -16.71
N TYR A 73 13.21 5.91 -17.06
CA TYR A 73 13.30 5.31 -18.41
C TYR A 73 12.10 5.57 -19.32
N GLY A 74 11.06 6.27 -18.86
CA GLY A 74 9.87 6.44 -19.70
C GLY A 74 8.86 7.49 -19.25
N SER A 75 9.24 8.43 -18.38
CA SER A 75 8.38 9.53 -17.91
C SER A 75 7.00 9.08 -17.42
N LYS A 76 6.87 7.82 -16.96
CA LYS A 76 5.64 7.31 -16.38
C LYS A 76 5.71 7.52 -14.88
N GLU A 77 4.76 8.31 -14.39
CA GLU A 77 4.50 8.45 -12.97
C GLU A 77 3.92 7.13 -12.44
N TYR A 78 4.50 6.63 -11.36
CA TYR A 78 4.03 5.48 -10.62
C TYR A 78 4.06 5.81 -9.13
N LEU A 79 3.20 5.17 -8.37
CA LEU A 79 3.21 5.32 -6.92
C LEU A 79 4.01 4.16 -6.34
N SER A 80 5.01 4.46 -5.52
CA SER A 80 5.80 3.49 -4.80
C SER A 80 5.24 3.38 -3.39
N CYS A 81 4.54 2.31 -3.07
CA CYS A 81 4.01 2.04 -1.74
C CYS A 81 4.97 1.12 -0.98
N GLU A 82 5.29 1.48 0.25
CA GLU A 82 6.05 0.67 1.19
C GLU A 82 5.15 0.33 2.39
N ILE A 83 4.99 -0.95 2.68
CA ILE A 83 4.25 -1.45 3.84
C ILE A 83 5.24 -2.13 4.78
N ILE A 84 5.22 -1.76 6.05
CA ILE A 84 6.07 -2.31 7.10
C ILE A 84 5.62 -3.73 7.40
N ALA A 85 6.52 -4.69 7.21
CA ALA A 85 6.30 -6.10 7.42
C ALA A 85 7.34 -6.63 8.41
N PRO A 86 7.09 -6.55 9.73
CA PRO A 86 8.11 -6.81 10.73
C PRO A 86 8.62 -8.26 10.75
N LEU A 87 7.83 -9.21 10.22
CA LEU A 87 8.25 -10.61 10.07
C LEU A 87 8.75 -10.95 8.65
N SER A 88 8.66 -10.02 7.70
CA SER A 88 9.32 -10.18 6.41
C SER A 88 10.83 -10.07 6.61
N SER A 89 11.60 -10.80 5.81
CA SER A 89 13.06 -10.75 5.89
C SER A 89 13.67 -9.38 5.58
N GLN A 90 12.96 -8.53 4.85
CA GLN A 90 13.38 -7.16 4.60
C GLN A 90 12.80 -6.16 5.62
N GLY A 91 11.90 -6.60 6.50
CA GLY A 91 11.16 -5.73 7.42
C GLY A 91 10.09 -4.87 6.72
N LYS A 92 9.95 -4.98 5.40
CA LYS A 92 9.09 -4.13 4.56
C LYS A 92 8.77 -4.77 3.21
N LEU A 93 7.64 -4.37 2.64
CA LEU A 93 7.14 -4.80 1.34
C LEU A 93 6.97 -3.60 0.45
N ASN A 94 7.52 -3.68 -0.77
CA ASN A 94 7.45 -2.62 -1.75
C ASN A 94 6.47 -3.02 -2.85
N PHE A 95 5.49 -2.14 -3.08
CA PHE A 95 4.50 -2.26 -4.13
C PHE A 95 4.66 -1.09 -5.08
N SER A 96 4.65 -1.37 -6.37
CA SER A 96 4.56 -0.37 -7.43
C SER A 96 3.14 -0.32 -7.94
N LEU A 97 2.51 0.84 -7.81
CA LEU A 97 1.20 1.08 -8.37
C LEU A 97 1.32 1.88 -9.65
N PHE A 98 0.74 1.32 -10.71
CA PHE A 98 0.70 1.96 -12.01
C PHE A 98 -0.72 2.38 -12.30
N PRO A 99 -0.95 3.60 -12.82
CA PRO A 99 -2.28 4.02 -13.23
C PRO A 99 -2.81 3.02 -14.24
N ASP A 100 -4.04 2.56 -14.01
CA ASP A 100 -4.75 1.71 -14.93
C ASP A 100 -5.10 2.51 -16.18
N ARG A 101 -4.97 1.89 -17.35
CA ARG A 101 -5.28 2.55 -18.64
C ARG A 101 -6.76 2.47 -19.00
N GLU A 102 -7.49 1.56 -18.37
CA GLU A 102 -8.88 1.25 -18.70
C GLU A 102 -9.85 1.95 -17.75
N THR A 103 -9.45 2.16 -16.48
CA THR A 103 -10.27 2.75 -15.42
C THR A 103 -9.61 3.99 -14.83
N GLU A 104 -10.18 5.16 -15.07
CA GLU A 104 -9.72 6.41 -14.46
C GLU A 104 -9.87 6.37 -12.92
N GLY A 105 -8.83 6.82 -12.20
CA GLY A 105 -8.81 6.79 -10.73
C GLY A 105 -8.49 5.42 -10.11
N ARG A 106 -8.14 4.41 -10.92
CA ARG A 106 -7.66 3.10 -10.46
C ARG A 106 -6.18 2.94 -10.76
N PHE A 107 -5.45 2.34 -9.83
CA PHE A 107 -4.05 1.97 -10.01
C PHE A 107 -3.90 0.46 -9.79
N ASN A 108 -3.22 -0.20 -10.71
CA ASN A 108 -2.88 -1.61 -10.59
C ASN A 108 -1.72 -1.78 -9.64
N VAL A 109 -1.91 -2.61 -8.61
CA VAL A 109 -0.88 -2.91 -7.61
C VAL A 109 -0.04 -4.06 -8.11
N SER A 110 1.24 -3.78 -8.37
CA SER A 110 2.25 -4.79 -8.68
C SER A 110 3.22 -4.88 -7.53
N TYR A 111 3.58 -6.10 -7.12
CA TYR A 111 4.67 -6.25 -6.16
C TYR A 111 6.01 -6.02 -6.85
N SER A 112 6.83 -5.17 -6.24
CA SER A 112 8.22 -5.01 -6.66
C SER A 112 9.02 -6.07 -5.93
N GLU A 113 9.31 -7.18 -6.62
CA GLU A 113 10.08 -8.28 -6.03
C GLU A 113 11.40 -7.76 -5.44
N PRO A 114 11.74 -8.20 -4.21
CA PRO A 114 13.08 -7.99 -3.68
C PRO A 114 14.08 -8.72 -4.58
N THR A 115 15.26 -8.13 -4.77
CA THR A 115 16.35 -8.65 -5.62
C THR A 115 16.86 -10.04 -5.18
N GLU A 116 16.34 -10.60 -4.10
CA GLU A 116 16.74 -11.87 -3.52
C GLU A 116 15.95 -13.02 -4.15
N LYS A 117 16.64 -13.76 -5.03
CA LYS A 117 16.10 -14.94 -5.72
C LYS A 117 15.60 -15.98 -4.71
N GLY A 118 14.28 -16.23 -4.70
CA GLY A 118 13.70 -17.43 -4.10
C GLY A 118 12.60 -17.22 -3.05
N LYS A 119 12.30 -15.99 -2.66
CA LYS A 119 11.16 -15.72 -1.75
C LYS A 119 9.89 -15.38 -2.51
N SER A 120 8.85 -16.16 -2.22
CA SER A 120 7.52 -15.93 -2.76
C SER A 120 6.86 -14.79 -2.01
N LEU A 121 6.32 -13.82 -2.74
CA LEU A 121 5.41 -12.79 -2.23
C LEU A 121 4.37 -13.32 -1.23
N PHE A 122 3.91 -14.56 -1.45
CA PHE A 122 2.95 -15.21 -0.58
C PHE A 122 3.50 -15.42 0.84
N ASP A 123 4.77 -15.81 0.96
CA ASP A 123 5.46 -15.98 2.25
C ASP A 123 5.60 -14.64 2.98
N ASP A 124 5.99 -13.60 2.24
CA ASP A 124 6.16 -12.24 2.74
C ASP A 124 4.86 -11.60 3.23
N ILE A 125 3.76 -11.77 2.49
CA ILE A 125 2.44 -11.28 2.91
C ILE A 125 1.85 -12.16 4.02
N SER A 126 2.12 -13.46 4.02
CA SER A 126 1.75 -14.34 5.15
C SER A 126 2.49 -13.91 6.43
N ALA A 127 3.78 -13.58 6.32
CA ALA A 127 4.57 -13.07 7.43
C ALA A 127 4.06 -11.71 7.91
N LEU A 128 3.68 -10.81 6.99
CA LEU A 128 3.00 -9.55 7.33
C LEU A 128 1.76 -9.80 8.19
N PHE A 129 0.88 -10.71 7.74
CA PHE A 129 -0.37 -11.04 8.43
C PHE A 129 -0.10 -11.64 9.82
N CYS A 130 0.73 -12.68 9.91
CA CYS A 130 1.14 -13.28 11.18
C CYS A 130 1.77 -12.25 12.12
N GLY A 131 2.55 -11.31 11.60
CA GLY A 131 3.21 -10.28 12.39
C GLY A 131 2.25 -9.26 12.99
N TRP A 132 1.16 -8.96 12.29
CA TRP A 132 0.11 -8.07 12.81
C TRP A 132 -0.84 -8.79 13.74
N GLU A 133 -1.23 -10.02 13.46
CA GLU A 133 -2.00 -10.84 14.41
C GLU A 133 -1.25 -11.01 15.73
N ALA A 134 0.06 -11.32 15.68
CA ALA A 134 0.90 -11.44 16.88
C ALA A 134 1.02 -10.13 17.67
N LYS A 135 0.92 -8.98 17.00
CA LYS A 135 0.90 -7.65 17.63
C LYS A 135 -0.50 -7.20 18.07
N GLY A 136 -1.52 -8.05 17.93
CA GLY A 136 -2.91 -7.72 18.26
C GLY A 136 -3.55 -6.73 17.27
N VAL A 137 -2.90 -6.46 16.13
CA VAL A 137 -3.45 -5.64 15.04
C VAL A 137 -4.42 -6.52 14.27
N LYS A 138 -5.66 -6.61 14.76
CA LYS A 138 -6.74 -7.30 14.05
C LYS A 138 -7.28 -6.41 12.96
N GLN A 139 -7.48 -6.97 11.76
CA GLN A 139 -8.43 -6.39 10.81
C GLN A 139 -9.79 -6.38 11.50
N THR A 140 -10.22 -5.24 12.01
CA THR A 140 -11.63 -5.06 12.28
C THR A 140 -12.29 -5.06 10.91
N ILE A 141 -12.89 -6.19 10.55
CA ILE A 141 -13.95 -6.32 9.53
C ILE A 141 -15.21 -5.57 10.02
N GLY A 142 -15.01 -4.38 10.59
CA GLY A 142 -16.04 -3.50 11.07
C GLY A 142 -16.28 -2.48 10.00
N ARG A 143 -17.48 -2.52 9.42
CA ARG A 143 -18.02 -1.35 8.70
C ARG A 143 -17.80 -0.12 9.60
N PRO A 144 -17.43 1.05 9.05
CA PRO A 144 -17.44 2.27 9.83
C PRO A 144 -18.89 2.58 10.23
N GLY A 145 -19.26 2.22 11.47
CA GLY A 145 -20.58 2.45 12.06
C GLY A 145 -21.16 1.22 12.75
N ASP A 146 -20.71 0.96 13.98
CA ASP A 146 -21.55 0.49 15.09
C ASP A 146 -21.15 1.28 16.33
#